data_AF-M6UXH8-F1
#
_entry.id   AF-M6UXH8-F1
#
_cell.length_a   1.000
_cell.length_b   1.000
_cell.length_c   1.000
_cell.angle_alpha   90.00
_cell.angle_beta   90.00
_cell.angle_gamma   90.00
#
_symmetry.space_group_name_H-M   'P 1'
#
loop_
_entity.id
_entity.type
_entity.pdbx_description
1 polymer ?
#
loop_
_entity_poly.entity_id
_entity_poly.type
_entity_poly.pdbx_seq_one_letter_code
_entity_poly.pdbx_strand_id
1 'polypeptide(L)'
;MELVRFLIHVNDEQPSFQIRPPWIAYPESDPVWGGWRQGESEQWLRDIWLPFWQGLGADERRLYLERFPSPDEDWNLYLTQYWK
;
A
#
# COMPACT_ATOMS: atom_id res chain seq x y z
N MET A 1 40.88 -14.85 -13.35
CA MET A 1 40.07 -15.38 -14.46
C MET A 1 39.41 -16.65 -13.93
N GLU A 2 38.12 -16.79 -13.70
CA GLU A 2 36.95 -16.03 -14.12
C GLU A 2 35.81 -16.33 -13.11
N LEU A 3 34.97 -15.32 -12.89
CA LEU A 3 33.75 -15.33 -12.08
C LEU A 3 32.73 -16.31 -12.68
N VAL A 4 32.00 -17.07 -11.85
CA VAL A 4 30.53 -17.06 -11.92
C VAL A 4 29.98 -17.35 -10.51
N ARG A 5 29.50 -16.28 -9.86
CA ARG A 5 28.64 -16.36 -8.69
C ARG A 5 27.32 -16.96 -9.15
N PHE A 6 26.98 -18.15 -8.70
CA PHE A 6 25.60 -18.64 -8.77
C PHE A 6 24.77 -17.78 -7.82
N LEU A 7 24.27 -16.68 -8.36
CA LEU A 7 23.14 -15.96 -7.81
C LEU A 7 22.00 -16.97 -7.76
N ILE A 8 21.72 -17.45 -6.55
CA ILE A 8 20.43 -18.03 -6.24
C ILE A 8 19.42 -16.99 -6.70
N HIS A 9 18.70 -17.35 -7.76
CA HIS A 9 17.50 -16.69 -8.23
C HIS A 9 16.59 -16.55 -7.02
N VAL A 10 16.55 -15.36 -6.42
CA VAL A 10 15.53 -15.03 -5.44
C VAL A 10 14.23 -15.15 -6.23
N ASN A 11 13.46 -16.18 -5.91
CA ASN A 11 12.17 -16.46 -6.52
C ASN A 11 11.36 -15.18 -6.55
N ASP A 12 10.88 -14.82 -7.74
CA ASP A 12 10.16 -13.59 -8.11
C ASP A 12 8.71 -13.55 -7.55
N GLU A 13 8.51 -14.09 -6.36
CA GLU A 13 7.22 -14.11 -5.69
C GLU A 13 7.29 -13.10 -4.55
N GLN A 14 7.17 -11.79 -4.84
CA GLN A 14 6.84 -10.83 -3.77
C GLN A 14 5.41 -11.13 -3.30
N PRO A 15 5.20 -11.78 -2.13
CA PRO A 15 3.86 -12.18 -1.69
C PRO A 15 3.08 -11.00 -1.10
N SER A 16 3.62 -9.77 -1.16
CA SER A 16 3.26 -8.71 -0.22
C SER A 16 2.17 -7.76 -0.69
N PHE A 17 1.86 -7.63 -1.99
CA PHE A 17 0.92 -6.60 -2.48
C PHE A 17 -0.43 -7.14 -2.96
N GLN A 18 -0.99 -8.13 -2.26
CA GLN A 18 -2.35 -8.62 -2.56
C GLN A 18 -3.44 -7.66 -2.10
N ILE A 19 -3.17 -6.86 -1.06
CA ILE A 19 -4.12 -5.89 -0.52
C ILE A 19 -4.08 -4.64 -1.42
N ARG A 20 -5.23 -4.29 -2.00
CA ARG A 20 -5.37 -3.11 -2.86
C ARG A 20 -5.48 -1.84 -2.02
N PRO A 21 -4.96 -0.69 -2.50
CA PRO A 21 -5.07 0.57 -1.77
C PRO A 21 -6.52 1.09 -1.78
N PRO A 22 -6.84 2.05 -0.89
CA PRO A 22 -8.21 2.49 -0.70
C PRO A 22 -8.80 3.14 -1.97
N TRP A 23 -8.01 3.89 -2.74
CA TRP A 23 -8.45 4.47 -4.03
C TRP A 23 -8.68 3.45 -5.15
N ILE A 24 -8.30 2.18 -4.97
CA ILE A 24 -8.63 1.09 -5.88
C ILE A 24 -9.77 0.23 -5.33
N ALA A 25 -9.80 -0.01 -4.02
CA ALA A 25 -10.89 -0.76 -3.38
C ALA A 25 -12.21 0.04 -3.36
N TYR A 26 -12.12 1.36 -3.20
CA TYR A 26 -13.22 2.31 -3.12
C TYR A 26 -12.93 3.53 -4.02
N PRO A 27 -13.04 3.39 -5.35
CA PRO A 27 -12.56 4.40 -6.32
C PRO A 27 -13.33 5.73 -6.28
N GLU A 28 -14.54 5.75 -5.72
CA GLU A 28 -15.35 6.97 -5.57
C GLU A 28 -15.10 7.68 -4.23
N SER A 29 -14.17 7.18 -3.43
CA SER A 29 -13.86 7.72 -2.10
C SER A 29 -12.74 8.74 -2.14
N ASP A 30 -12.93 9.81 -1.37
CA ASP A 30 -11.95 10.87 -1.15
C ASP A 30 -11.38 10.75 0.27
N PRO A 31 -10.06 10.78 0.48
CA PRO A 31 -9.46 10.51 1.78
C PRO A 31 -9.82 11.59 2.82
N VAL A 32 -10.21 12.79 2.42
CA VAL A 32 -10.66 13.85 3.32
C VAL A 32 -12.12 13.65 3.73
N TRP A 33 -12.96 13.12 2.84
CA TRP A 33 -14.39 12.95 3.10
C TRP A 33 -14.65 11.97 4.24
N GLY A 34 -15.40 12.38 5.27
CA GLY A 34 -15.73 11.48 6.38
C GLY A 34 -16.67 10.34 6.00
N GLY A 35 -17.48 10.51 4.96
CA GLY A 35 -18.55 9.58 4.60
C GLY A 35 -18.06 8.21 4.13
N TRP A 36 -16.93 8.13 3.43
CA TRP A 36 -16.37 6.83 3.05
C TRP A 36 -15.75 6.08 4.23
N ARG A 37 -15.53 6.74 5.37
CA ARG A 37 -15.12 6.08 6.61
C ARG A 37 -16.34 5.79 7.49
N GLN A 38 -17.42 5.27 6.91
CA GLN A 38 -18.59 4.81 7.65
C GLN A 38 -18.98 3.42 7.16
N GLY A 39 -19.36 2.53 8.08
CA GLY A 39 -19.78 1.17 7.74
C GLY A 39 -18.63 0.29 7.23
N GLU A 40 -18.88 -0.49 6.18
CA GLU A 40 -17.96 -1.54 5.71
C GLU A 40 -16.60 -1.02 5.27
N SER A 41 -16.54 0.17 4.66
CA SER A 41 -15.29 0.78 4.23
C SER A 41 -14.44 1.28 5.40
N GLU A 42 -15.04 1.71 6.51
CA GLU A 42 -14.29 2.00 7.74
C GLU A 42 -13.70 0.70 8.32
N GLN A 43 -14.52 -0.36 8.39
CA GLN A 43 -14.08 -1.64 8.93
C GLN A 43 -12.93 -2.23 8.11
N TRP A 44 -13.06 -2.22 6.78
CA TRP A 44 -11.99 -2.67 5.88
C TRP A 44 -10.72 -1.84 6.04
N LEU A 45 -10.85 -0.51 6.12
CA LEU A 45 -9.70 0.38 6.31
C LEU A 45 -8.96 0.04 7.61
N ARG A 46 -9.70 -0.15 8.70
CA ARG A 46 -9.14 -0.36 10.05
C ARG A 46 -8.59 -1.76 10.28
N ASP A 47 -9.26 -2.79 9.77
CA ASP A 47 -8.92 -4.18 10.08
C ASP A 47 -7.99 -4.80 9.06
N ILE A 48 -8.02 -4.31 7.82
CA ILE A 48 -7.29 -4.94 6.71
C ILE A 48 -6.19 -4.00 6.22
N TRP A 49 -6.56 -2.80 5.78
CA TRP A 49 -5.62 -1.98 5.02
C TRP A 49 -4.60 -1.24 5.89
N LEU A 50 -5.02 -0.63 7.01
CA LEU A 50 -4.11 0.09 7.92
C LEU A 50 -3.06 -0.83 8.55
N PRO A 51 -3.42 -2.02 9.10
CA PRO A 51 -2.42 -2.94 9.66
C PRO A 51 -1.41 -3.41 8.60
N PHE A 52 -1.88 -3.63 7.37
CA PHE A 52 -1.02 -3.93 6.24
C PHE A 52 -0.05 -2.79 5.94
N TRP A 53 -0.56 -1.57 5.72
CA TRP A 53 0.26 -0.39 5.38
C TRP A 53 1.29 -0.08 6.48
N GLN A 54 0.86 -0.15 7.74
CA GLN A 54 1.72 0.12 8.88
C GLN A 54 2.79 -0.95 9.08
N GLY A 55 2.49 -2.21 8.73
CA GLY A 55 3.44 -3.32 8.76
C GLY A 55 4.55 -3.26 7.70
N LEU A 56 4.38 -2.48 6.63
CA LEU A 56 5.39 -2.32 5.59
C LEU A 56 6.56 -1.44 6.05
N GLY A 57 7.78 -1.87 5.73
CA GLY A 57 8.99 -1.05 5.83
C GLY A 57 9.05 0.06 4.77
N ALA A 58 9.99 1.00 4.90
CA ALA A 58 10.09 2.15 4.01
C ALA A 58 10.28 1.77 2.53
N ASP A 59 11.15 0.78 2.24
CA ASP A 59 11.35 0.28 0.88
C ASP A 59 10.11 -0.45 0.33
N GLU A 60 9.38 -1.18 1.17
CA GLU A 60 8.16 -1.86 0.76
C GLU A 60 7.02 -0.86 0.50
N ARG A 61 6.89 0.18 1.31
CA ARG A 61 5.95 1.29 1.08
C ARG A 61 6.28 2.00 -0.24
N ARG A 62 7.57 2.21 -0.54
CA ARG A 62 8.01 2.80 -1.81
C ARG A 62 7.62 1.91 -2.99
N LEU A 63 7.96 0.62 -2.95
CA LEU A 63 7.60 -0.34 -4.00
C LEU A 63 6.08 -0.47 -4.17
N TYR A 64 5.32 -0.43 -3.08
CA TYR A 64 3.86 -0.45 -3.10
C TYR A 64 3.29 0.77 -3.83
N LEU A 65 3.82 1.95 -3.57
CA LEU A 65 3.41 3.19 -4.23
C LEU A 65 3.93 3.32 -5.68
N GLU A 66 5.04 2.67 -6.03
CA GLU A 66 5.48 2.54 -7.43
C GLU A 66 4.51 1.66 -8.23
N ARG A 67 3.97 0.60 -7.60
CA ARG A 67 2.98 -0.29 -8.23
C ARG A 67 1.58 0.32 -8.26
N PHE A 68 1.19 0.98 -7.18
CA PHE A 68 -0.10 1.64 -7.03
C PHE A 68 0.14 3.11 -6.67
N PRO A 69 0.30 3.99 -7.67
CA PRO A 69 0.52 5.40 -7.39
C PRO A 69 -0.72 6.01 -6.72
N SER A 70 -0.47 6.88 -5.74
CA SER A 70 -1.51 7.73 -5.17
C SER A 70 -2.09 8.62 -6.26
N PRO A 71 -3.42 8.77 -6.34
CA PRO A 71 -4.04 9.52 -7.43
C PRO A 71 -3.87 11.04 -7.26
N ASP A 72 -3.68 11.52 -6.04
CA ASP A 72 -3.57 12.95 -5.70
C ASP A 72 -2.77 13.19 -4.40
N GLU A 73 -2.57 14.47 -4.09
CA GLU A 73 -1.82 14.94 -2.91
C GLU A 73 -2.54 14.62 -1.60
N ASP A 74 -3.87 14.54 -1.58
CA ASP A 74 -4.63 14.25 -0.37
C ASP A 74 -4.39 12.80 0.07
N TRP A 75 -4.41 11.84 -0.85
CA TRP A 75 -4.04 10.45 -0.52
C TRP A 75 -2.61 10.36 0.01
N ASN A 76 -1.67 11.07 -0.62
CA ASN A 76 -0.28 11.10 -0.16
C ASN A 76 -0.15 11.69 1.25
N LEU A 77 -0.88 12.78 1.54
CA LEU A 77 -0.93 13.39 2.87
C LEU A 77 -1.43 12.39 3.91
N TYR A 78 -2.49 11.63 3.61
CA TYR A 78 -3.01 10.62 4.52
C TYR A 78 -2.04 9.47 4.77
N LEU A 79 -1.44 8.92 3.71
CA LEU A 79 -0.42 7.87 3.79
C LEU A 79 0.81 8.28 4.62
N THR A 80 1.23 9.55 4.49
CA THR A 80 2.50 10.04 5.01
C THR A 80 2.38 10.88 6.26
N GLN A 81 1.19 11.28 6.70
CA GLN A 81 1.01 12.10 7.91
C GLN A 81 -0.05 11.53 8.86
N TYR A 82 -1.19 11.08 8.35
CA TYR A 82 -2.33 10.67 9.19
C TYR A 82 -2.34 9.17 9.54
N TRP A 83 -1.82 8.31 8.66
CA TRP A 83 -1.87 6.85 8.80
C TRP A 83 -0.48 6.20 8.86
N LYS A 84 0.45 6.83 9.59
CA LYS A 84 1.83 6.33 9.72
C LYS A 84 1.92 4.97 10.39
#